data_AF-A0A813J439-F1
#
_entry.id   AF-A0A813J439-F1
#
_cell.length_a   1.000
_cell.length_b   1.000
_cell.length_c   1.000
_cell.angle_alpha   90.00
_cell.angle_beta   90.00
_cell.angle_gamma   90.00
#
_symmetry.space_group_name_H-M   'P 1'
#
loop_
_entity.id
_entity.type
_entity.pdbx_description
1 polymer ?
#
loop_
_entity_poly.entity_id
_entity_poly.type
_entity_poly.pdbx_seq_one_letter_code
_entity_poly.pdbx_strand_id
1 'polypeptide(L)'
;FRTISRLSLRFALGVLVLSARSSEASQEDVQLTPGQRRVIDFARTVSVGASKAAEDELRSSFDSTYFRLRLASQGSGRGHVLASLSADELLSRVRGALAVVEFTNNFGLDAESLKLHPGLAAMDLVTVEAYGNRLPSMWDLKSVGSPLAANVSANQWGVQDAAETGLYLLPDFASPGHPTAQEMAERPTYLAGNLRRLDLGVQRYGAMAAIVRGDVVKQRAVILGSDSGGWESGCNMSVSPVVKPDSMEKAAFVCDAVPSTPLGVVENQLHSLLANSRTFSRVGGDLPRVVWQLLGEKADVRPLEGNMYTEAALMGPLRMVDVKVLVGSFPGLFGTALGKLLRSFCVKHQIPLAWGFGAGRTWPDEEARTFVFLPLEPEEFWTAGHERLLDPLAGWSSTNASGFGGNSSSEASWDKVWADVVSARAGQQGSLRSSSSSGPDKDHFSAWWATLSGSGPPVQPLGGGDCASSDLCFGTFDSGSRSKECVCRTLPPPEPNSGIVEFSV
;
A
#
# COMPACT_ATOMS: atom_id res chain seq x y z
N PHE A 1 78.79 5.25 24.99
CA PHE A 1 78.27 5.30 23.61
C PHE A 1 76.87 4.72 23.63
N ARG A 2 75.83 5.49 23.98
CA ARG A 2 75.09 6.56 23.27
C ARG A 2 73.73 6.03 22.77
N THR A 3 72.74 6.27 23.64
CA THR A 3 71.32 6.61 23.42
C THR A 3 71.00 7.19 22.04
N ILE A 4 69.89 6.80 21.41
CA ILE A 4 68.98 7.70 20.67
C ILE A 4 67.53 7.19 20.78
N SER A 5 66.68 8.05 21.36
CA SER A 5 65.22 7.99 21.39
C SER A 5 64.59 8.21 20.01
N ARG A 6 63.44 7.60 19.73
CA ARG A 6 62.49 8.11 18.73
C ARG A 6 61.12 8.34 19.38
N LEU A 7 60.83 9.61 19.57
CA LEU A 7 59.49 10.18 19.76
C LEU A 7 58.65 9.88 18.50
N SER A 8 57.44 9.35 18.67
CA SER A 8 56.39 9.45 17.65
C SER A 8 55.29 10.38 18.14
N LEU A 9 55.26 11.57 17.56
CA LEU A 9 54.13 12.50 17.57
C LEU A 9 52.90 11.77 17.03
N ARG A 10 51.83 11.67 17.82
CA ARG A 10 50.48 11.38 17.32
C ARG A 10 49.76 12.70 17.08
N PHE A 11 49.62 13.07 15.81
CA PHE A 11 48.69 14.11 15.37
C PHE A 11 47.26 13.62 15.57
N ALA A 12 46.49 14.31 16.41
CA ALA A 12 45.05 14.15 16.47
C ALA A 12 44.43 14.94 15.31
N LEU A 13 44.08 14.27 14.21
CA LEU A 13 43.17 14.81 13.21
C LEU A 13 41.74 14.71 13.78
N GLY A 14 41.21 15.84 14.25
CA GLY A 14 39.79 15.96 14.53
C GLY A 14 39.02 15.93 13.21
N VAL A 15 38.31 14.84 12.95
CA VAL A 15 37.33 14.75 11.87
C VAL A 15 36.10 15.56 12.30
N LEU A 16 36.01 16.79 11.77
CA LEU A 16 34.80 17.60 11.86
C LEU A 16 33.76 16.98 10.92
N VAL A 17 32.83 16.20 11.46
CA VAL A 17 31.65 15.73 10.72
C VAL A 17 30.73 16.94 10.58
N LEU A 18 30.89 17.69 9.49
CA LEU A 18 29.90 18.65 9.02
C LEU A 18 28.68 17.85 8.56
N SER A 19 27.68 17.76 9.45
CA SER A 19 26.34 17.31 9.09
C SER A 19 25.73 18.38 8.18
N ALA A 20 25.97 18.25 6.88
CA ALA A 20 25.32 19.06 5.87
C ALA A 20 23.84 18.69 5.87
N ARG A 21 22.99 19.55 6.48
CA ARG A 21 21.58 19.60 6.15
C ARG A 21 21.52 20.02 4.68
N SER A 22 21.35 19.07 3.77
CA SER A 22 20.94 19.37 2.41
C SER A 22 19.66 20.18 2.51
N SER A 23 19.70 21.44 2.11
CA SER A 23 18.50 22.18 1.76
C SER A 23 17.94 21.49 0.52
N GLU A 24 17.07 20.50 0.74
CA GLU A 24 16.22 19.91 -0.29
C GLU A 24 15.54 21.08 -0.99
N ALA A 25 15.83 21.25 -2.28
CA ALA A 25 15.12 22.22 -3.08
C ALA A 25 13.63 21.93 -2.98
N SER A 26 12.86 22.98 -2.70
CA SER A 26 11.45 22.89 -2.40
C SER A 26 10.68 22.34 -3.59
N GLN A 27 10.51 21.03 -3.61
CA GLN A 27 9.32 20.41 -4.16
C GLN A 27 8.14 21.22 -3.61
N GLU A 28 7.40 21.95 -4.44
CA GLU A 28 6.34 22.82 -3.92
C GLU A 28 5.44 22.03 -2.97
N ASP A 29 5.47 22.42 -1.70
CA ASP A 29 4.67 21.78 -0.66
C ASP A 29 3.21 21.90 -1.07
N VAL A 30 2.52 20.76 -1.07
CA VAL A 30 1.09 20.72 -1.38
C VAL A 30 0.38 21.63 -0.39
N GLN A 31 -0.19 22.72 -0.90
CA GLN A 31 -0.94 23.67 -0.09
C GLN A 31 -2.27 23.03 0.29
N LEU A 32 -2.34 22.51 1.52
CA LEU A 32 -3.60 22.06 2.10
C LEU A 32 -4.54 23.24 2.32
N THR A 33 -5.82 23.01 2.12
CA THR A 33 -6.85 24.00 2.42
C THR A 33 -6.93 24.26 3.94
N PRO A 34 -7.54 25.36 4.39
CA PRO A 34 -7.85 25.54 5.80
C PRO A 34 -8.72 24.41 6.39
N GLY A 35 -9.64 23.83 5.61
CA GLY A 35 -10.48 22.70 6.05
C GLY A 35 -9.67 21.44 6.33
N GLN A 36 -8.87 21.03 5.36
CA GLN A 36 -7.98 19.87 5.46
C GLN A 36 -7.01 19.97 6.65
N ARG A 37 -6.37 21.15 6.83
CA ARG A 37 -5.48 21.38 7.97
C ARG A 37 -6.19 21.21 9.31
N ARG A 38 -7.40 21.78 9.46
CA ARG A 38 -8.19 21.63 10.70
C ARG A 38 -8.47 20.17 11.03
N VAL A 39 -8.86 19.36 10.05
CA VAL A 39 -9.13 17.93 10.27
C VAL A 39 -7.88 17.18 10.69
N ILE A 40 -6.74 17.42 10.02
CA ILE A 40 -5.46 16.79 10.38
C ILE A 40 -5.01 17.20 11.78
N ASP A 41 -5.08 18.49 12.12
CA ASP A 41 -4.68 19.00 13.43
C ASP A 41 -5.58 18.48 14.56
N PHE A 42 -6.89 18.38 14.29
CA PHE A 42 -7.83 17.73 15.18
C PHE A 42 -7.47 16.26 15.41
N ALA A 43 -7.28 15.48 14.33
CA ALA A 43 -6.91 14.07 14.41
C ALA A 43 -5.58 13.88 15.16
N ARG A 44 -4.55 14.69 14.89
CA ARG A 44 -3.29 14.68 15.65
C ARG A 44 -3.51 14.90 17.14
N THR A 45 -4.37 15.84 17.50
CA THR A 45 -4.65 16.16 18.90
C THR A 45 -5.35 15.01 19.62
N VAL A 46 -6.44 14.47 19.05
CA VAL A 46 -7.23 13.42 19.70
C VAL A 46 -6.56 12.05 19.67
N SER A 47 -5.77 11.77 18.63
CA SER A 47 -5.09 10.48 18.43
C SER A 47 -4.02 10.20 19.49
N VAL A 48 -3.36 11.22 20.07
CA VAL A 48 -2.34 11.03 21.12
C VAL A 48 -2.93 10.31 22.33
N GLY A 49 -4.04 10.83 22.86
CA GLY A 49 -4.71 10.23 24.03
C GLY A 49 -5.30 8.86 23.70
N ALA A 50 -5.96 8.74 22.54
CA ALA A 50 -6.56 7.48 22.10
C ALA A 50 -5.52 6.38 21.86
N SER A 51 -4.40 6.71 21.20
CA SER A 51 -3.30 5.78 20.97
C SER A 51 -2.62 5.39 22.28
N LYS A 52 -2.50 6.31 23.25
CA LYS A 52 -1.95 5.98 24.57
C LYS A 52 -2.87 5.02 25.35
N ALA A 53 -4.18 5.24 25.34
CA ALA A 53 -5.14 4.32 25.95
C ALA A 53 -5.09 2.94 25.28
N ALA A 54 -4.97 2.91 23.94
CA ALA A 54 -4.79 1.68 23.19
C ALA A 54 -3.50 0.91 23.54
N GLU A 55 -2.41 1.57 23.92
CA GLU A 55 -1.21 0.88 24.40
C GLU A 55 -1.49 0.01 25.62
N ASP A 56 -2.21 0.56 26.60
CA ASP A 56 -2.49 -0.13 27.85
C ASP A 56 -3.45 -1.31 27.61
N GLU A 57 -4.44 -1.12 26.74
CA GLU A 57 -5.33 -2.20 26.31
C GLU A 57 -4.60 -3.29 25.52
N LEU A 58 -3.69 -2.92 24.61
CA LEU A 58 -2.88 -3.86 23.85
C LEU A 58 -1.98 -4.68 24.77
N ARG A 59 -1.32 -4.06 25.75
CA ARG A 59 -0.50 -4.80 26.72
C ARG A 59 -1.33 -5.80 27.51
N SER A 60 -2.48 -5.37 28.04
CA SER A 60 -3.40 -6.26 28.75
C SER A 60 -3.88 -7.42 27.88
N SER A 61 -4.22 -7.13 26.61
CA SER A 61 -4.61 -8.15 25.64
C SER A 61 -3.47 -9.11 25.34
N PHE A 62 -2.26 -8.61 25.13
CA PHE A 62 -1.08 -9.42 24.84
C PHE A 62 -0.75 -10.37 25.99
N ASP A 63 -0.92 -9.96 27.25
CA ASP A 63 -0.69 -10.82 28.40
C ASP A 63 -1.82 -11.81 28.69
N SER A 64 -2.97 -11.67 28.03
CA SER A 64 -4.09 -12.59 28.22
C SER A 64 -3.77 -13.99 27.68
N THR A 65 -4.20 -15.03 28.41
CA THR A 65 -4.05 -16.43 27.99
C THR A 65 -4.69 -16.69 26.62
N TYR A 66 -5.86 -16.08 26.36
CA TYR A 66 -6.54 -16.21 25.07
C TYR A 66 -5.66 -15.72 23.92
N PHE A 67 -5.12 -14.50 24.01
CA PHE A 67 -4.27 -13.93 22.97
C PHE A 67 -3.03 -14.78 22.74
N ARG A 68 -2.35 -15.19 23.82
CA ARG A 68 -1.12 -16.00 23.77
C ARG A 68 -1.36 -17.34 23.07
N LEU A 69 -2.41 -18.08 23.47
CA LEU A 69 -2.75 -19.36 22.85
C LEU A 69 -3.14 -19.21 21.38
N ARG A 70 -3.95 -18.19 21.06
CA ARG A 70 -4.37 -17.92 19.69
C ARG A 70 -3.20 -17.53 18.80
N LEU A 71 -2.33 -16.63 19.25
CA LEU A 71 -1.12 -16.24 18.52
C LEU A 71 -0.18 -17.43 18.34
N ALA A 72 0.04 -18.24 19.39
CA ALA A 72 0.89 -19.43 19.32
C ALA A 72 0.39 -20.45 18.29
N SER A 73 -0.93 -20.58 18.12
CA SER A 73 -1.53 -21.50 17.15
C SER A 73 -1.39 -21.07 15.69
N GLN A 74 -1.03 -19.81 15.43
CA GLN A 74 -0.92 -19.28 14.06
C GLN A 74 0.25 -19.90 13.28
N GLY A 75 0.09 -19.96 11.95
CA GLY A 75 1.16 -20.37 11.04
C GLY A 75 1.64 -21.80 11.24
N SER A 76 0.75 -22.73 11.56
CA SER A 76 1.10 -24.11 11.95
C SER A 76 2.00 -24.17 13.20
N GLY A 77 1.67 -23.37 14.21
CA GLY A 77 2.42 -23.29 15.47
C GLY A 77 3.63 -22.36 15.44
N ARG A 78 3.99 -21.74 14.30
CA ARG A 78 5.14 -20.83 14.20
C ARG A 78 4.94 -19.51 14.94
N GLY A 79 3.69 -19.14 15.24
CA GLY A 79 3.37 -17.97 16.06
C GLY A 79 3.85 -18.07 17.52
N HIS A 80 4.30 -19.24 17.99
CA HIS A 80 4.79 -19.41 19.37
C HIS A 80 5.96 -18.47 19.72
N VAL A 81 6.84 -18.16 18.76
CA VAL A 81 7.97 -17.25 18.97
C VAL A 81 7.47 -15.85 19.33
N LEU A 82 6.47 -15.34 18.62
CA LEU A 82 5.84 -14.05 18.94
C LEU A 82 5.05 -14.14 20.25
N ALA A 83 4.33 -15.24 20.47
CA ALA A 83 3.55 -15.45 21.68
C ALA A 83 4.44 -15.53 22.94
N SER A 84 5.71 -15.91 22.83
CA SER A 84 6.66 -15.94 23.95
C SER A 84 7.29 -14.59 24.32
N LEU A 85 7.16 -13.57 23.47
CA LEU A 85 7.67 -12.22 23.77
C LEU A 85 6.90 -11.60 24.92
N SER A 86 7.51 -10.73 25.72
CA SER A 86 6.74 -9.92 26.67
C SER A 86 5.71 -9.03 25.94
N ALA A 87 4.64 -8.61 26.63
CA ALA A 87 3.69 -7.66 26.05
C ALA A 87 4.37 -6.38 25.56
N ASP A 88 5.39 -5.91 26.28
CA ASP A 88 6.16 -4.71 25.97
C ASP A 88 6.97 -4.87 24.67
N GLU A 89 7.67 -6.00 24.52
CA GLU A 89 8.39 -6.32 23.29
C GLU A 89 7.44 -6.47 22.10
N LEU A 90 6.30 -7.13 22.29
CA LEU A 90 5.32 -7.31 21.23
C LEU A 90 4.72 -5.96 20.80
N LEU A 91 4.36 -5.09 21.76
CA LEU A 91 3.89 -3.74 21.46
C LEU A 91 4.94 -2.91 20.74
N SER A 92 6.20 -3.00 21.16
CA SER A 92 7.32 -2.32 20.49
C SER A 92 7.44 -2.77 19.03
N ARG A 93 7.35 -4.07 18.76
CA ARG A 93 7.37 -4.62 17.39
C ARG A 93 6.15 -4.19 16.57
N VAL A 94 4.95 -4.20 17.14
CA VAL A 94 3.73 -3.70 16.49
C VAL A 94 3.89 -2.23 16.11
N ARG A 95 4.37 -1.38 17.03
CA ARG A 95 4.63 0.04 16.74
C ARG A 95 5.65 0.22 15.63
N GLY A 96 6.74 -0.55 15.66
CA GLY A 96 7.75 -0.55 14.60
C GLY A 96 7.17 -0.93 13.24
N ALA A 97 6.32 -1.96 13.19
CA ALA A 97 5.67 -2.39 11.95
C ALA A 97 4.65 -1.36 11.43
N LEU A 98 3.85 -0.75 12.31
CA LEU A 98 2.91 0.32 11.93
C LEU A 98 3.63 1.57 11.42
N ALA A 99 4.83 1.88 11.94
CA ALA A 99 5.63 3.01 11.46
C ALA A 99 6.17 2.82 10.02
N VAL A 100 6.15 1.59 9.51
CA VAL A 100 6.59 1.25 8.15
C VAL A 100 5.48 0.65 7.30
N VAL A 101 4.23 0.65 7.78
CA VAL A 101 3.09 0.12 7.04
C VAL A 101 2.97 0.85 5.70
N GLU A 102 2.73 0.09 4.65
CA GLU A 102 2.57 0.64 3.31
C GLU A 102 1.15 1.17 3.16
N PHE A 103 1.03 2.43 2.77
CA PHE A 103 -0.25 3.00 2.33
C PHE A 103 -0.29 2.96 0.82
N THR A 104 -1.31 2.30 0.29
CA THR A 104 -1.43 1.95 -1.12
C THR A 104 -2.67 2.56 -1.74
N ASN A 105 -2.53 3.10 -2.94
CA ASN A 105 -3.66 3.36 -3.83
C ASN A 105 -3.59 2.35 -4.97
N ASN A 106 -4.50 1.39 -4.97
CA ASN A 106 -4.62 0.38 -6.01
C ASN A 106 -5.49 0.91 -7.15
N PHE A 107 -5.10 0.66 -8.39
CA PHE A 107 -5.82 1.09 -9.58
C PHE A 107 -5.51 0.21 -10.80
N GLY A 108 -6.24 0.43 -11.89
CA GLY A 108 -6.10 -0.30 -13.15
C GLY A 108 -6.71 -1.70 -13.13
N LEU A 109 -6.97 -2.21 -14.32
CA LEU A 109 -7.43 -3.56 -14.56
C LEU A 109 -6.32 -4.35 -15.25
N ASP A 110 -6.23 -5.65 -14.97
CA ASP A 110 -5.34 -6.51 -15.73
C ASP A 110 -5.95 -6.88 -17.09
N ALA A 111 -5.14 -7.55 -17.93
CA ALA A 111 -5.56 -7.93 -19.27
C ALA A 111 -6.70 -8.96 -19.29
N GLU A 112 -6.85 -9.79 -18.26
CA GLU A 112 -7.93 -10.79 -18.19
C GLU A 112 -9.24 -10.14 -17.72
N SER A 113 -9.17 -9.28 -16.73
CA SER A 113 -10.29 -8.47 -16.22
C SER A 113 -10.90 -7.62 -17.33
N LEU A 114 -10.06 -6.98 -18.16
CA LEU A 114 -10.54 -6.22 -19.32
C LEU A 114 -11.26 -7.08 -20.37
N LYS A 115 -10.88 -8.37 -20.51
CA LYS A 115 -11.58 -9.30 -21.39
C LYS A 115 -12.90 -9.77 -20.79
N LEU A 116 -12.91 -10.05 -19.49
CA LEU A 116 -14.10 -10.51 -18.76
C LEU A 116 -15.16 -9.42 -18.64
N HIS A 117 -14.73 -8.16 -18.49
CA HIS A 117 -15.59 -7.01 -18.27
C HIS A 117 -15.34 -5.92 -19.33
N PRO A 118 -15.63 -6.20 -20.61
CA PRO A 118 -15.37 -5.24 -21.68
C PRO A 118 -16.16 -3.95 -21.44
N GLY A 119 -15.46 -2.82 -21.46
CA GLY A 119 -16.06 -1.51 -21.20
C GLY A 119 -16.18 -1.13 -19.73
N LEU A 120 -15.74 -1.98 -18.80
CA LEU A 120 -15.57 -1.57 -17.40
C LEU A 120 -14.53 -0.45 -17.34
N ALA A 121 -14.98 0.72 -16.94
CA ALA A 121 -14.17 1.90 -16.81
C ALA A 121 -13.31 1.78 -15.54
N ALA A 122 -11.99 1.97 -15.67
CA ALA A 122 -11.08 2.01 -14.53
C ALA A 122 -9.97 3.04 -14.76
N MET A 123 -9.50 3.61 -13.66
CA MET A 123 -8.35 4.50 -13.68
C MET A 123 -7.10 3.73 -14.13
N ASP A 124 -6.36 4.29 -15.07
CA ASP A 124 -5.14 3.71 -15.63
C ASP A 124 -4.00 4.76 -15.70
N LEU A 125 -2.87 4.38 -16.30
CA LEU A 125 -1.71 5.27 -16.42
C LEU A 125 -2.00 6.48 -17.33
N VAL A 126 -2.84 6.31 -18.36
CA VAL A 126 -3.25 7.41 -19.25
C VAL A 126 -4.08 8.43 -18.47
N THR A 127 -4.97 7.94 -17.59
CA THR A 127 -5.73 8.79 -16.67
C THR A 127 -4.78 9.57 -15.76
N VAL A 128 -3.77 8.93 -15.16
CA VAL A 128 -2.80 9.63 -14.30
C VAL A 128 -2.07 10.76 -15.05
N GLU A 129 -1.65 10.52 -16.29
CA GLU A 129 -1.01 11.55 -17.12
C GLU A 129 -1.97 12.70 -17.47
N ALA A 130 -3.21 12.37 -17.86
CA ALA A 130 -4.24 13.34 -18.22
C ALA A 130 -4.61 14.29 -17.08
N TYR A 131 -4.43 13.87 -15.82
CA TYR A 131 -4.68 14.68 -14.65
C TYR A 131 -3.46 15.45 -14.14
N GLY A 132 -2.38 15.52 -14.94
CA GLY A 132 -1.16 16.25 -14.59
C GLY A 132 -0.20 15.44 -13.72
N ASN A 133 -0.07 14.14 -14.01
CA ASN A 133 0.80 13.21 -13.29
C ASN A 133 0.43 13.09 -11.80
N ARG A 134 -0.88 12.99 -11.53
CA ARG A 134 -1.45 12.69 -10.20
C ARG A 134 -2.55 11.65 -10.34
N LEU A 135 -2.76 10.88 -9.29
CA LEU A 135 -3.92 10.01 -9.16
C LEU A 135 -5.13 10.89 -8.83
N PRO A 136 -6.16 10.98 -9.70
CA PRO A 136 -7.35 11.76 -9.40
C PRO A 136 -8.21 11.07 -8.34
N SER A 137 -8.87 11.86 -7.49
CA SER A 137 -9.92 11.35 -6.60
C SER A 137 -11.19 11.03 -7.39
N MET A 138 -12.13 10.27 -6.81
CA MET A 138 -13.44 10.03 -7.44
C MET A 138 -14.21 11.34 -7.68
N TRP A 139 -14.03 12.34 -6.82
CA TRP A 139 -14.61 13.67 -6.99
C TRP A 139 -13.97 14.44 -8.15
N ASP A 140 -12.64 14.36 -8.34
CA ASP A 140 -11.98 14.92 -9.53
C ASP A 140 -12.56 14.30 -10.81
N LEU A 141 -12.74 12.98 -10.83
CA LEU A 141 -13.31 12.28 -11.98
C LEU A 141 -14.76 12.74 -12.24
N LYS A 142 -15.58 12.85 -11.19
CA LYS A 142 -16.95 13.34 -11.29
C LYS A 142 -17.02 14.78 -11.81
N SER A 143 -16.12 15.65 -11.33
CA SER A 143 -16.10 17.08 -11.63
C SER A 143 -16.03 17.40 -13.12
N VAL A 144 -15.28 16.58 -13.87
CA VAL A 144 -15.05 16.75 -15.30
C VAL A 144 -15.95 15.86 -16.15
N GLY A 145 -16.92 15.18 -15.54
CA GLY A 145 -17.79 14.23 -16.24
C GLY A 145 -17.03 13.03 -16.83
N SER A 146 -15.99 12.56 -16.13
CA SER A 146 -15.19 11.43 -16.60
C SER A 146 -16.04 10.17 -16.77
N PRO A 147 -15.86 9.38 -17.85
CA PRO A 147 -16.51 8.08 -18.02
C PRO A 147 -16.25 7.12 -16.85
N LEU A 148 -15.13 7.28 -16.15
CA LEU A 148 -14.78 6.50 -14.95
C LEU A 148 -15.75 6.73 -13.78
N ALA A 149 -16.40 7.89 -13.73
CA ALA A 149 -17.35 8.26 -12.69
C ALA A 149 -18.81 8.26 -13.17
N ALA A 150 -19.05 8.11 -14.48
CA ALA A 150 -20.37 8.29 -15.09
C ALA A 150 -21.41 7.26 -14.61
N ASN A 151 -20.97 6.03 -14.34
CA ASN A 151 -21.85 4.92 -13.92
C ASN A 151 -21.88 4.71 -12.39
N VAL A 152 -21.27 5.61 -11.62
CA VAL A 152 -21.30 5.55 -10.16
C VAL A 152 -22.71 5.93 -9.69
N SER A 153 -23.38 5.02 -8.98
CA SER A 153 -24.76 5.22 -8.53
C SER A 153 -24.89 6.38 -7.54
N ALA A 154 -26.08 6.97 -7.45
CA ALA A 154 -26.37 8.00 -6.46
C ALA A 154 -26.14 7.51 -5.01
N ASN A 155 -26.43 6.23 -4.74
CA ASN A 155 -26.17 5.62 -3.43
C ASN A 155 -24.67 5.59 -3.12
N GLN A 156 -23.82 5.23 -4.09
CA GLN A 156 -22.36 5.23 -3.89
C GLN A 156 -21.84 6.64 -3.59
N TRP A 157 -22.35 7.67 -4.29
CA TRP A 157 -22.00 9.05 -3.97
C TRP A 157 -22.49 9.47 -2.58
N GLY A 158 -23.68 9.04 -2.17
CA GLY A 158 -24.21 9.30 -0.83
C GLY A 158 -23.38 8.62 0.27
N VAL A 159 -22.94 7.38 0.04
CA VAL A 159 -22.01 6.65 0.92
C VAL A 159 -20.68 7.40 1.07
N GLN A 160 -20.11 7.86 -0.04
CA GLN A 160 -18.86 8.60 0.00
C GLN A 160 -18.99 9.95 0.71
N ASP A 161 -20.06 10.70 0.45
CA ASP A 161 -20.37 11.97 1.12
C ASP A 161 -20.54 11.77 2.64
N ALA A 162 -21.31 10.74 3.04
CA ALA A 162 -21.53 10.40 4.44
C ALA A 162 -20.23 9.99 5.17
N ALA A 163 -19.37 9.20 4.54
CA ALA A 163 -18.06 8.86 5.09
C ALA A 163 -17.21 10.12 5.32
N GLU A 164 -17.13 10.99 4.32
CA GLU A 164 -16.27 12.18 4.36
C GLU A 164 -16.72 13.19 5.41
N THR A 165 -18.02 13.42 5.51
CA THR A 165 -18.62 14.37 6.46
C THR A 165 -18.75 13.79 7.87
N GLY A 166 -19.25 12.55 7.97
CA GLY A 166 -19.57 11.88 9.23
C GLY A 166 -18.37 11.24 9.92
N LEU A 167 -17.49 10.56 9.19
CA LEU A 167 -16.34 9.84 9.76
C LEU A 167 -15.06 10.67 9.71
N TYR A 168 -14.81 11.37 8.59
CA TYR A 168 -13.59 12.18 8.41
C TYR A 168 -13.75 13.64 8.84
N LEU A 169 -14.96 14.07 9.24
CA LEU A 169 -15.24 15.41 9.73
C LEU A 169 -14.89 16.52 8.72
N LEU A 170 -14.93 16.18 7.42
CA LEU A 170 -14.78 17.16 6.36
C LEU A 170 -16.03 18.04 6.28
N PRO A 171 -15.93 19.29 5.80
CA PRO A 171 -17.09 20.16 5.64
C PRO A 171 -18.17 19.50 4.79
N ASP A 172 -19.44 19.76 5.12
CA ASP A 172 -20.57 19.33 4.28
C ASP A 172 -20.51 19.98 2.90
N PHE A 173 -21.03 19.28 1.89
CA PHE A 173 -21.35 19.94 0.63
C PHE A 173 -22.55 20.87 0.79
N ALA A 174 -22.52 22.02 0.12
CA ALA A 174 -23.66 22.91 -0.02
C ALA A 174 -24.85 22.20 -0.67
N SER A 175 -24.58 21.25 -1.57
CA SER A 175 -25.57 20.32 -2.13
C SER A 175 -25.03 18.88 -2.04
N PRO A 176 -25.62 18.02 -1.19
CA PRO A 176 -25.18 16.63 -1.03
C PRO A 176 -25.04 15.90 -2.36
N GLY A 177 -23.94 15.19 -2.54
CA GLY A 177 -23.59 14.49 -3.78
C GLY A 177 -23.35 15.39 -5.02
N HIS A 178 -23.43 16.71 -4.92
CA HIS A 178 -23.24 17.65 -6.03
C HIS A 178 -22.29 18.79 -5.66
N PRO A 179 -21.02 18.48 -5.41
CA PRO A 179 -20.06 19.46 -4.92
C PRO A 179 -19.61 20.48 -5.96
N THR A 180 -19.32 21.68 -5.50
CA THR A 180 -18.60 22.70 -6.26
C THR A 180 -17.13 22.34 -6.42
N ALA A 181 -16.43 22.96 -7.39
CA ALA A 181 -15.00 22.73 -7.59
C ALA A 181 -14.15 23.00 -6.34
N GLN A 182 -14.54 24.01 -5.55
CA GLN A 182 -13.88 24.32 -4.30
C GLN A 182 -14.08 23.23 -3.25
N GLU A 183 -15.31 22.72 -3.10
CA GLU A 183 -15.59 21.63 -2.16
C GLU A 183 -14.95 20.32 -2.59
N MET A 184 -14.80 20.07 -3.89
CA MET A 184 -14.09 18.90 -4.40
C MET A 184 -12.60 18.95 -4.06
N ALA A 185 -11.98 20.13 -4.08
CA ALA A 185 -10.58 20.31 -3.69
C ALA A 185 -10.32 20.01 -2.21
N GLU A 186 -11.36 20.03 -1.36
CA GLU A 186 -11.28 19.63 0.05
C GLU A 186 -11.25 18.10 0.21
N ARG A 187 -11.67 17.33 -0.82
CA ARG A 187 -11.91 15.89 -0.67
C ARG A 187 -10.64 15.05 -0.78
N PRO A 188 -10.58 13.93 -0.04
CA PRO A 188 -9.37 13.15 0.04
C PRO A 188 -9.23 12.19 -1.15
N THR A 189 -8.01 11.66 -1.31
CA THR A 189 -7.77 10.40 -2.00
C THR A 189 -7.66 9.29 -0.96
N TYR A 190 -8.39 8.20 -1.13
CA TYR A 190 -8.34 7.07 -0.20
C TYR A 190 -7.10 6.19 -0.46
N LEU A 191 -6.43 5.82 0.63
CA LEU A 191 -5.32 4.87 0.65
C LEU A 191 -5.67 3.74 1.60
N ALA A 192 -5.23 2.53 1.29
CA ALA A 192 -5.30 1.40 2.19
C ALA A 192 -3.97 1.17 2.91
N GLY A 193 -4.00 1.17 4.24
CA GLY A 193 -2.92 0.74 5.11
C GLY A 193 -2.82 -0.78 5.13
N ASN A 194 -1.75 -1.29 4.51
CA ASN A 194 -1.54 -2.71 4.25
C ASN A 194 -1.11 -3.50 5.50
N LEU A 195 -2.03 -3.67 6.45
CA LEU A 195 -1.80 -4.40 7.71
C LEU A 195 -1.44 -5.89 7.53
N ARG A 196 -1.67 -6.44 6.33
CA ARG A 196 -1.42 -7.85 5.97
C ARG A 196 -0.15 -8.03 5.15
N ARG A 197 0.59 -6.94 4.88
CA ARG A 197 1.84 -6.94 4.11
C ARG A 197 1.68 -7.65 2.76
N LEU A 198 0.53 -7.54 2.13
CA LEU A 198 0.31 -8.07 0.78
C LEU A 198 1.22 -7.34 -0.21
N ASP A 199 1.89 -8.06 -1.08
CA ASP A 199 2.86 -7.52 -2.01
C ASP A 199 2.29 -6.44 -2.96
N LEU A 200 1.02 -6.57 -3.35
CA LEU A 200 0.29 -5.61 -4.19
C LEU A 200 -0.70 -4.75 -3.38
N GLY A 201 -0.49 -4.54 -2.08
CA GLY A 201 -1.43 -3.75 -1.27
C GLY A 201 -2.80 -4.42 -1.17
N VAL A 202 -3.89 -3.69 -1.42
CA VAL A 202 -5.23 -4.28 -1.44
C VAL A 202 -5.57 -4.77 -2.84
N GLN A 203 -5.27 -6.05 -3.06
CA GLN A 203 -5.32 -6.70 -4.38
C GLN A 203 -6.66 -6.58 -5.10
N ARG A 204 -7.76 -6.35 -4.37
CA ARG A 204 -9.13 -6.20 -4.88
C ARG A 204 -9.38 -4.93 -5.70
N TYR A 205 -8.57 -3.90 -5.52
CA TYR A 205 -8.82 -2.58 -6.09
C TYR A 205 -7.96 -2.29 -7.34
N GLY A 206 -7.24 -3.29 -7.85
CA GLY A 206 -6.62 -3.18 -9.16
C GLY A 206 -5.27 -3.88 -9.29
N ALA A 207 -4.83 -3.96 -10.54
CA ALA A 207 -3.62 -4.66 -10.95
C ALA A 207 -2.33 -3.87 -10.72
N MET A 208 -2.43 -2.58 -10.37
CA MET A 208 -1.30 -1.72 -10.01
C MET A 208 -1.53 -1.15 -8.61
N ALA A 209 -0.45 -0.95 -7.87
CA ALA A 209 -0.47 -0.30 -6.56
C ALA A 209 0.57 0.82 -6.51
N ALA A 210 0.14 2.04 -6.23
CA ALA A 210 1.02 3.15 -5.87
C ALA A 210 1.26 3.12 -4.37
N ILE A 211 2.50 2.84 -3.95
CA ILE A 211 2.89 2.91 -2.54
C ILE A 211 3.35 4.33 -2.25
N VAL A 212 2.66 5.00 -1.34
CA VAL A 212 2.89 6.42 -1.02
C VAL A 212 4.07 6.54 -0.03
N ARG A 213 4.83 7.63 -0.15
CA ARG A 213 5.87 8.04 0.79
C ARG A 213 5.31 8.17 2.21
N GLY A 214 6.11 7.74 3.20
CA GLY A 214 5.69 7.75 4.59
C GLY A 214 5.46 9.16 5.12
N ASP A 215 6.30 10.12 4.72
CA ASP A 215 6.21 11.52 5.12
C ASP A 215 4.95 12.21 4.58
N VAL A 216 4.57 11.92 3.34
CA VAL A 216 3.36 12.45 2.70
C VAL A 216 2.13 12.00 3.48
N VAL A 217 2.04 10.70 3.82
CA VAL A 217 0.91 10.19 4.62
C VAL A 217 0.92 10.79 6.02
N LYS A 218 2.09 10.86 6.67
CA LYS A 218 2.27 11.46 8.00
C LYS A 218 1.82 12.93 8.05
N GLN A 219 2.11 13.68 7.00
CA GLN A 219 1.82 15.11 6.94
C GLN A 219 0.37 15.39 6.55
N ARG A 220 -0.22 14.58 5.66
CA ARG A 220 -1.46 14.93 4.95
C ARG A 220 -2.62 13.96 5.17
N ALA A 221 -2.45 12.84 5.88
CA ALA A 221 -3.51 11.86 6.03
C ALA A 221 -4.04 11.75 7.46
N VAL A 222 -5.32 11.39 7.55
CA VAL A 222 -5.97 10.89 8.77
C VAL A 222 -6.39 9.45 8.55
N ILE A 223 -6.39 8.64 9.61
CA ILE A 223 -6.53 7.17 9.53
C ILE A 223 -7.78 6.72 10.27
N LEU A 224 -8.60 5.93 9.58
CA LEU A 224 -9.75 5.21 10.10
C LEU A 224 -9.40 3.73 10.31
N GLY A 225 -10.06 3.09 11.27
CA GLY A 225 -9.86 1.66 11.57
C GLY A 225 -10.38 0.70 10.50
N SER A 226 -11.11 1.16 9.50
CA SER A 226 -11.75 0.30 8.50
C SER A 226 -11.96 1.08 7.20
N ASP A 227 -12.27 0.37 6.13
CA ASP A 227 -12.87 0.92 4.92
C ASP A 227 -14.15 1.70 5.25
N SER A 228 -14.15 3.01 4.98
CA SER A 228 -15.28 3.89 5.30
C SER A 228 -16.48 3.63 4.40
N GLY A 229 -16.28 3.36 3.11
CA GLY A 229 -17.37 3.06 2.18
C GLY A 229 -18.13 1.78 2.53
N GLY A 230 -17.40 0.72 2.88
CA GLY A 230 -17.93 -0.53 3.37
C GLY A 230 -18.61 -0.40 4.72
N TRP A 231 -18.06 0.41 5.63
CA TRP A 231 -18.72 0.69 6.91
C TRP A 231 -20.02 1.48 6.71
N GLU A 232 -20.01 2.57 5.96
CA GLU A 232 -21.21 3.38 5.67
C GLU A 232 -22.30 2.53 5.00
N SER A 233 -21.92 1.69 4.04
CA SER A 233 -22.86 0.77 3.37
C SER A 233 -23.39 -0.34 4.30
N GLY A 234 -22.54 -0.88 5.17
CA GLY A 234 -22.86 -2.05 5.99
C GLY A 234 -23.54 -1.72 7.33
N CYS A 235 -23.19 -0.57 7.91
CA CYS A 235 -23.45 -0.22 9.30
C CYS A 235 -24.26 1.06 9.48
N ASN A 236 -24.14 2.04 8.57
CA ASN A 236 -24.88 3.29 8.71
C ASN A 236 -26.30 3.17 8.14
N MET A 237 -27.27 2.93 9.02
CA MET A 237 -28.68 2.83 8.62
C MET A 237 -29.30 4.13 8.08
N SER A 238 -28.63 5.28 8.25
CA SER A 238 -29.09 6.56 7.71
C SER A 238 -28.73 6.77 6.24
N VAL A 239 -27.83 5.93 5.69
CA VAL A 239 -27.38 5.99 4.30
C VAL A 239 -28.00 4.84 3.51
N SER A 240 -28.41 5.13 2.28
CA SER A 240 -28.88 4.06 1.38
C SER A 240 -27.68 3.22 0.93
N PRO A 241 -27.63 1.91 1.26
CA PRO A 241 -26.47 1.09 0.96
C PRO A 241 -26.32 0.90 -0.56
N VAL A 242 -25.08 0.72 -1.00
CA VAL A 242 -24.76 0.38 -2.40
C VAL A 242 -25.22 -1.05 -2.69
N VAL A 243 -24.85 -1.97 -1.80
CA VAL A 243 -25.31 -3.36 -1.77
C VAL A 243 -25.93 -3.60 -0.40
N LYS A 244 -27.15 -4.14 -0.37
CA LYS A 244 -27.82 -4.45 0.90
C LYS A 244 -27.10 -5.63 1.55
N PRO A 245 -26.46 -5.45 2.72
CA PRO A 245 -25.79 -6.57 3.36
C PRO A 245 -26.83 -7.59 3.82
N ASP A 246 -26.52 -8.87 3.61
CA ASP A 246 -27.35 -9.96 4.12
C ASP A 246 -27.24 -10.10 5.65
N SER A 247 -28.04 -10.98 6.25
CA SER A 247 -28.04 -11.16 7.71
C SER A 247 -26.71 -11.70 8.26
N MET A 248 -26.00 -12.49 7.47
CA MET A 248 -24.72 -13.10 7.85
C MET A 248 -23.61 -12.04 7.80
N GLU A 249 -23.58 -11.22 6.76
CA GLU A 249 -22.67 -10.07 6.64
C GLU A 249 -22.86 -9.10 7.80
N LYS A 250 -24.11 -8.74 8.13
CA LYS A 250 -24.40 -7.92 9.32
C LYS A 250 -23.91 -8.55 10.62
N ALA A 251 -24.00 -9.86 10.76
CA ALA A 251 -23.51 -10.56 11.93
C ALA A 251 -21.98 -10.66 11.97
N ALA A 252 -21.31 -10.59 10.82
CA ALA A 252 -19.87 -10.67 10.67
C ALA A 252 -19.14 -9.37 11.09
N PHE A 253 -19.76 -8.20 10.88
CA PHE A 253 -19.13 -6.91 11.18
C PHE A 253 -19.60 -6.32 12.51
N VAL A 254 -18.64 -5.86 13.33
CA VAL A 254 -18.94 -5.14 14.58
C VAL A 254 -18.98 -3.64 14.29
N CYS A 255 -20.18 -3.13 13.99
CA CYS A 255 -20.37 -1.76 13.50
C CYS A 255 -19.96 -0.66 14.49
N ASP A 256 -20.07 -0.90 15.80
CA ASP A 256 -19.80 0.15 16.81
C ASP A 256 -18.31 0.52 16.93
N ALA A 257 -17.40 -0.34 16.45
CA ALA A 257 -15.97 -0.15 16.64
C ALA A 257 -15.39 1.07 15.92
N VAL A 258 -15.92 1.42 14.74
CA VAL A 258 -15.42 2.53 13.91
C VAL A 258 -15.89 3.90 14.44
N PRO A 259 -17.20 4.19 14.58
CA PRO A 259 -17.65 5.53 14.98
C PRO A 259 -17.31 5.90 16.43
N SER A 260 -17.02 4.91 17.28
CA SER A 260 -16.58 5.13 18.67
C SER A 260 -15.07 5.39 18.79
N THR A 261 -14.31 5.25 17.70
CA THR A 261 -12.86 5.40 17.69
C THR A 261 -12.48 6.74 17.05
N PRO A 262 -11.68 7.60 17.73
CA PRO A 262 -11.19 8.83 17.14
C PRO A 262 -10.37 8.59 15.87
N LEU A 263 -10.29 9.60 15.00
CA LEU A 263 -9.39 9.59 13.84
C LEU A 263 -7.93 9.50 14.29
N GLY A 264 -7.18 8.60 13.66
CA GLY A 264 -5.75 8.41 13.87
C GLY A 264 -4.89 9.23 12.92
N VAL A 265 -3.58 9.20 13.18
CA VAL A 265 -2.51 9.63 12.27
C VAL A 265 -1.39 8.59 12.33
N VAL A 266 -0.46 8.58 11.35
CA VAL A 266 0.57 7.53 11.21
C VAL A 266 1.34 7.28 12.52
N GLU A 267 1.65 8.33 13.27
CA GLU A 267 2.41 8.27 14.52
C GLU A 267 1.61 7.72 15.70
N ASN A 268 0.28 7.82 15.64
CA ASN A 268 -0.65 7.55 16.73
C ASN A 268 -1.83 6.69 16.25
N GLN A 269 -1.57 5.53 15.63
CA GLN A 269 -2.61 4.69 14.99
C GLN A 269 -2.93 3.37 15.72
N LEU A 270 -2.47 3.19 16.97
CA LEU A 270 -2.73 1.93 17.71
C LEU A 270 -4.23 1.71 17.98
N HIS A 271 -4.98 2.78 18.23
CA HIS A 271 -6.44 2.69 18.40
C HIS A 271 -7.14 2.35 17.08
N SER A 272 -6.63 2.84 15.94
CA SER A 272 -7.13 2.46 14.61
C SER A 272 -6.90 0.97 14.32
N LEU A 273 -5.74 0.42 14.72
CA LEU A 273 -5.47 -1.03 14.65
C LEU A 273 -6.45 -1.84 15.51
N LEU A 274 -6.73 -1.40 16.75
CA LEU A 274 -7.70 -2.06 17.62
C LEU A 274 -9.11 -1.99 17.04
N ALA A 275 -9.52 -0.83 16.51
CA ALA A 275 -10.81 -0.67 15.86
C ALA A 275 -10.95 -1.61 14.66
N ASN A 276 -9.94 -1.68 13.79
CA ASN A 276 -9.88 -2.65 12.69
C ASN A 276 -10.11 -4.07 13.20
N SER A 277 -9.35 -4.46 14.21
CA SER A 277 -9.40 -5.81 14.74
C SER A 277 -10.75 -6.16 15.35
N ARG A 278 -11.41 -5.21 16.03
CA ARG A 278 -12.74 -5.37 16.59
C ARG A 278 -13.80 -5.50 15.50
N THR A 279 -13.77 -4.61 14.50
CA THR A 279 -14.68 -4.61 13.35
C THR A 279 -14.72 -5.98 12.69
N PHE A 280 -13.55 -6.59 12.48
CA PHE A 280 -13.40 -7.85 11.74
C PHE A 280 -13.17 -9.09 12.64
N SER A 281 -13.35 -8.96 13.94
CA SER A 281 -13.03 -10.01 14.93
C SER A 281 -13.76 -11.34 14.68
N ARG A 282 -14.94 -11.31 14.05
CA ARG A 282 -15.77 -12.50 13.78
C ARG A 282 -15.42 -13.21 12.46
N VAL A 283 -14.61 -12.59 11.61
CA VAL A 283 -14.28 -13.10 10.27
C VAL A 283 -12.78 -13.31 10.05
N GLY A 284 -12.00 -13.38 11.12
CA GLY A 284 -10.56 -13.62 11.05
C GLY A 284 -9.70 -12.35 11.12
N GLY A 285 -10.28 -11.21 11.48
CA GLY A 285 -9.52 -10.00 11.81
C GLY A 285 -9.20 -9.86 13.30
N ASP A 286 -9.32 -10.90 14.11
CA ASP A 286 -9.02 -10.82 15.54
C ASP A 286 -7.55 -10.47 15.81
N LEU A 287 -7.28 -9.83 16.95
CA LEU A 287 -6.00 -9.17 17.22
C LEU A 287 -4.79 -10.13 17.12
N PRO A 288 -4.83 -11.38 17.65
CA PRO A 288 -3.77 -12.36 17.43
C PRO A 288 -3.46 -12.62 15.96
N ARG A 289 -4.49 -12.69 15.11
CA ARG A 289 -4.36 -12.97 13.68
C ARG A 289 -3.73 -11.78 12.95
N VAL A 290 -4.19 -10.56 13.24
CA VAL A 290 -3.60 -9.32 12.70
C VAL A 290 -2.14 -9.19 13.10
N VAL A 291 -1.80 -9.42 14.38
CA VAL A 291 -0.41 -9.33 14.88
C VAL A 291 0.49 -10.38 14.22
N TRP A 292 -0.02 -11.61 14.02
CA TRP A 292 0.70 -12.64 13.27
C TRP A 292 1.00 -12.20 11.84
N GLN A 293 0.02 -11.63 11.14
CA GLN A 293 0.17 -11.19 9.76
C GLN A 293 1.08 -9.96 9.61
N LEU A 294 1.04 -9.08 10.59
CA LEU A 294 1.87 -7.88 10.61
C LEU A 294 3.34 -8.19 10.93
N LEU A 295 3.62 -9.15 11.82
CA LEU A 295 4.98 -9.40 12.33
C LEU A 295 5.60 -10.72 11.88
N GLY A 296 4.81 -11.70 11.46
CA GLY A 296 5.29 -13.01 11.05
C GLY A 296 5.89 -12.98 9.65
N GLU A 297 7.11 -13.49 9.48
CA GLU A 297 7.80 -13.54 8.17
C GLU A 297 7.15 -14.46 7.15
N LYS A 298 6.36 -15.43 7.61
CA LYS A 298 5.70 -16.45 6.78
C LYS A 298 4.23 -16.59 7.17
N ALA A 299 3.63 -15.48 7.55
CA ALA A 299 2.21 -15.45 7.83
C ALA A 299 1.41 -15.64 6.54
N ASP A 300 0.27 -16.29 6.68
CA ASP A 300 -0.69 -16.53 5.63
C ASP A 300 -1.82 -15.48 5.73
N VAL A 301 -2.42 -15.16 4.59
CA VAL A 301 -3.54 -14.23 4.47
C VAL A 301 -4.62 -14.91 3.66
N ARG A 302 -5.82 -15.02 4.22
CA ARG A 302 -7.00 -15.48 3.49
C ARG A 302 -7.51 -14.34 2.60
N PRO A 303 -8.12 -14.62 1.44
CA PRO A 303 -8.61 -13.59 0.52
C PRO A 303 -9.47 -12.52 1.20
N LEU A 304 -10.43 -12.93 2.05
CA LEU A 304 -11.27 -12.01 2.83
C LEU A 304 -10.44 -11.06 3.73
N GLU A 305 -9.34 -11.56 4.31
CA GLU A 305 -8.46 -10.78 5.19
C GLU A 305 -7.70 -9.68 4.42
N GLY A 306 -7.57 -9.79 3.10
CA GLY A 306 -7.02 -8.73 2.25
C GLY A 306 -7.84 -7.45 2.22
N ASN A 307 -9.13 -7.53 2.57
CA ASN A 307 -10.02 -6.38 2.71
C ASN A 307 -10.03 -5.80 4.15
N MET A 308 -9.21 -6.33 5.05
CA MET A 308 -9.12 -5.88 6.44
C MET A 308 -7.92 -4.94 6.64
N TYR A 309 -8.02 -3.74 6.07
CA TYR A 309 -7.02 -2.67 6.16
C TYR A 309 -7.52 -1.50 7.01
N THR A 310 -6.59 -0.66 7.47
CA THR A 310 -6.92 0.70 7.92
C THR A 310 -7.04 1.61 6.71
N GLU A 311 -8.02 2.49 6.67
CA GLU A 311 -8.17 3.44 5.56
C GLU A 311 -7.55 4.78 5.93
N ALA A 312 -6.76 5.37 5.03
CA ALA A 312 -6.23 6.71 5.19
C ALA A 312 -6.85 7.65 4.17
N ALA A 313 -7.47 8.73 4.65
CA ALA A 313 -7.94 9.83 3.82
C ALA A 313 -6.79 10.81 3.60
N LEU A 314 -6.12 10.73 2.44
CA LEU A 314 -5.01 11.61 2.08
C LEU A 314 -5.55 12.94 1.56
N MET A 315 -5.27 14.02 2.29
CA MET A 315 -5.67 15.38 1.90
C MET A 315 -4.76 15.94 0.81
N GLY A 316 -5.36 16.71 -0.10
CA GLY A 316 -4.71 17.25 -1.28
C GLY A 316 -4.40 16.21 -2.37
N PRO A 317 -3.86 16.64 -3.53
CA PRO A 317 -3.58 15.75 -4.65
C PRO A 317 -2.47 14.71 -4.34
N LEU A 318 -2.67 13.47 -4.79
CA LEU A 318 -1.65 12.41 -4.77
C LEU A 318 -0.80 12.48 -6.06
N ARG A 319 0.36 13.13 -5.99
CA ARG A 319 1.25 13.32 -7.15
C ARG A 319 2.19 12.14 -7.34
N MET A 320 2.70 11.94 -8.54
CA MET A 320 3.70 10.89 -8.82
C MET A 320 5.02 11.02 -8.03
N VAL A 321 5.36 12.24 -7.61
CA VAL A 321 6.52 12.48 -6.73
C VAL A 321 6.25 12.09 -5.26
N ASP A 322 4.98 11.91 -4.90
CA ASP A 322 4.57 11.44 -3.57
C ASP A 322 4.61 9.90 -3.47
N VAL A 323 4.80 9.19 -4.58
CA VAL A 323 4.83 7.72 -4.66
C VAL A 323 6.27 7.21 -4.53
N LYS A 324 6.57 6.28 -3.61
CA LYS A 324 7.94 5.74 -3.48
C LYS A 324 8.24 4.53 -4.38
N VAL A 325 7.23 3.74 -4.72
CA VAL A 325 7.34 2.61 -5.66
C VAL A 325 5.98 2.34 -6.29
N LEU A 326 5.97 1.95 -7.57
CA LEU A 326 4.81 1.34 -8.21
C LEU A 326 4.99 -0.17 -8.20
N VAL A 327 3.95 -0.90 -7.79
CA VAL A 327 3.92 -2.36 -7.85
C VAL A 327 2.92 -2.80 -8.91
N GLY A 328 3.38 -3.59 -9.88
CA GLY A 328 2.51 -4.22 -10.88
C GLY A 328 2.22 -5.68 -10.52
N SER A 329 1.00 -6.15 -10.78
CA SER A 329 0.66 -7.57 -10.73
C SER A 329 1.47 -8.33 -11.78
N PHE A 330 2.30 -9.26 -11.34
CA PHE A 330 3.09 -10.11 -12.23
C PHE A 330 2.17 -11.04 -13.05
N PRO A 331 1.20 -11.78 -12.45
CA PRO A 331 0.26 -12.57 -13.24
C PRO A 331 -0.65 -11.74 -14.14
N GLY A 332 -1.04 -10.53 -13.72
CA GLY A 332 -1.99 -9.69 -14.46
C GLY A 332 -1.35 -8.90 -15.61
N LEU A 333 -0.16 -8.34 -15.40
CA LEU A 333 0.39 -7.30 -16.28
C LEU A 333 1.70 -7.71 -16.99
N PHE A 334 2.48 -8.63 -16.43
CA PHE A 334 3.77 -8.98 -17.02
C PHE A 334 3.61 -9.63 -18.40
N GLY A 335 4.44 -9.23 -19.36
CA GLY A 335 4.33 -9.67 -20.75
C GLY A 335 3.11 -9.13 -21.52
N THR A 336 2.41 -8.11 -21.01
CA THR A 336 1.29 -7.47 -21.70
C THR A 336 1.65 -6.09 -22.25
N ALA A 337 0.80 -5.53 -23.12
CA ALA A 337 0.95 -4.15 -23.58
C ALA A 337 0.85 -3.14 -22.43
N LEU A 338 -0.03 -3.38 -21.45
CA LEU A 338 -0.18 -2.54 -20.27
C LEU A 338 1.04 -2.64 -19.34
N GLY A 339 1.62 -3.83 -19.18
CA GLY A 339 2.88 -4.00 -18.44
C GLY A 339 4.05 -3.25 -19.09
N LYS A 340 4.11 -3.21 -20.44
CA LYS A 340 5.09 -2.39 -21.17
C LYS A 340 4.86 -0.90 -20.92
N LEU A 341 3.60 -0.45 -20.96
CA LEU A 341 3.24 0.93 -20.65
C LEU A 341 3.65 1.30 -19.21
N LEU A 342 3.42 0.42 -18.24
CA LEU A 342 3.84 0.61 -16.84
C LEU A 342 5.36 0.78 -16.71
N ARG A 343 6.15 -0.06 -17.39
CA ARG A 343 7.61 0.11 -17.45
C ARG A 343 8.01 1.48 -17.99
N SER A 344 7.43 1.87 -19.13
CA SER A 344 7.71 3.19 -19.75
C SER A 344 7.31 4.35 -18.86
N PHE A 345 6.16 4.26 -18.19
CA PHE A 345 5.68 5.26 -17.24
C PHE A 345 6.64 5.41 -16.05
N CYS A 346 7.06 4.31 -15.44
CA CYS A 346 8.01 4.31 -14.32
C CYS A 346 9.36 4.92 -14.70
N VAL A 347 9.90 4.58 -15.88
CA VAL A 347 11.13 5.20 -16.42
C VAL A 347 10.96 6.71 -16.59
N LYS A 348 9.85 7.14 -17.23
CA LYS A 348 9.55 8.56 -17.46
C LYS A 348 9.46 9.36 -16.16
N HIS A 349 8.82 8.81 -15.14
CA HIS A 349 8.60 9.50 -13.86
C HIS A 349 9.69 9.21 -12.80
N GLN A 350 10.72 8.43 -13.15
CA GLN A 350 11.76 7.98 -12.23
C GLN A 350 11.17 7.39 -10.94
N ILE A 351 10.18 6.52 -11.09
CA ILE A 351 9.55 5.77 -10.00
C ILE A 351 10.01 4.33 -10.14
N PRO A 352 10.61 3.72 -9.11
CA PRO A 352 10.93 2.31 -9.14
C PRO A 352 9.69 1.46 -9.46
N LEU A 353 9.85 0.49 -10.35
CA LEU A 353 8.85 -0.56 -10.60
C LEU A 353 9.26 -1.84 -9.90
N ALA A 354 8.38 -2.35 -9.05
CA ALA A 354 8.47 -3.71 -8.53
C ALA A 354 7.31 -4.56 -9.07
N TRP A 355 7.53 -5.86 -9.20
CA TRP A 355 6.49 -6.82 -9.53
C TRP A 355 6.07 -7.56 -8.26
N GLY A 356 4.78 -7.63 -8.00
CA GLY A 356 4.17 -8.45 -6.96
C GLY A 356 3.54 -9.70 -7.59
N PHE A 357 3.56 -10.82 -6.89
CA PHE A 357 2.91 -12.05 -7.31
C PHE A 357 1.38 -12.02 -7.12
N GLY A 358 0.85 -11.09 -6.31
CA GLY A 358 -0.58 -10.83 -6.17
C GLY A 358 -1.29 -10.65 -7.53
N ALA A 359 -2.47 -11.25 -7.67
CA ALA A 359 -3.19 -11.28 -8.95
C ALA A 359 -3.83 -9.92 -9.31
N GLY A 360 -4.08 -9.04 -8.34
CA GLY A 360 -4.63 -7.71 -8.62
C GLY A 360 -6.03 -7.75 -9.23
N ARG A 361 -6.91 -8.59 -8.67
CA ARG A 361 -8.24 -8.87 -9.18
C ARG A 361 -9.18 -7.70 -8.96
N THR A 362 -10.24 -7.63 -9.75
CA THR A 362 -11.26 -6.59 -9.63
C THR A 362 -12.41 -7.05 -8.77
N TRP A 363 -13.20 -6.11 -8.24
CA TRP A 363 -14.41 -6.42 -7.48
C TRP A 363 -15.37 -7.36 -8.23
N PRO A 364 -15.68 -7.15 -9.53
CA PRO A 364 -16.49 -8.10 -10.30
C PRO A 364 -15.91 -9.53 -10.39
N ASP A 365 -14.58 -9.67 -10.49
CA ASP A 365 -13.95 -11.01 -10.52
C ASP A 365 -14.09 -11.73 -9.18
N GLU A 366 -14.07 -10.95 -8.11
CA GLU A 366 -14.26 -11.45 -6.74
C GLU A 366 -15.73 -11.80 -6.46
N GLU A 367 -16.70 -10.98 -6.88
CA GLU A 367 -18.13 -11.29 -6.73
C GLU A 367 -18.53 -12.59 -7.45
N ALA A 368 -17.90 -12.89 -8.58
CA ALA A 368 -18.12 -14.16 -9.28
C ALA A 368 -17.67 -15.39 -8.44
N ARG A 369 -16.92 -15.18 -7.36
CA ARG A 369 -16.40 -16.21 -6.45
C ARG A 369 -16.93 -16.01 -5.03
N THR A 370 -18.26 -15.92 -4.87
CA THR A 370 -18.94 -15.71 -3.57
C THR A 370 -18.45 -16.60 -2.42
N PHE A 371 -18.05 -17.84 -2.69
CA PHE A 371 -17.55 -18.76 -1.67
C PHE A 371 -16.17 -18.40 -1.10
N VAL A 372 -15.36 -17.63 -1.84
CA VAL A 372 -14.01 -17.20 -1.41
C VAL A 372 -14.03 -16.21 -0.27
N PHE A 373 -15.14 -15.50 -0.13
CA PHE A 373 -15.36 -14.53 0.94
C PHE A 373 -16.03 -15.14 2.15
N LEU A 374 -16.35 -16.43 2.12
CA LEU A 374 -16.77 -17.11 3.32
C LEU A 374 -15.54 -17.35 4.22
N PRO A 375 -15.67 -17.13 5.54
CA PRO A 375 -14.55 -17.31 6.48
C PRO A 375 -14.07 -18.77 6.59
N LEU A 376 -14.70 -19.68 5.85
CA LEU A 376 -14.51 -21.12 5.86
C LEU A 376 -13.72 -21.64 4.65
N GLU A 377 -13.41 -20.85 3.62
CA GLU A 377 -12.69 -21.36 2.45
C GLU A 377 -11.22 -21.67 2.84
N PRO A 378 -10.80 -22.95 2.84
CA PRO A 378 -9.49 -23.34 3.37
C PRO A 378 -8.41 -23.49 2.28
N GLU A 379 -8.71 -23.17 1.01
CA GLU A 379 -7.87 -23.62 -0.11
C GLU A 379 -6.98 -22.53 -0.73
N GLU A 380 -7.36 -21.25 -0.64
CA GLU A 380 -6.54 -20.14 -1.17
C GLU A 380 -5.93 -19.34 -0.01
N PHE A 381 -4.59 -19.34 0.07
CA PHE A 381 -3.84 -18.48 0.97
C PHE A 381 -2.83 -17.66 0.18
N TRP A 382 -2.70 -16.40 0.56
CA TRP A 382 -1.63 -15.51 0.14
C TRP A 382 -0.55 -15.46 1.22
N THR A 383 0.67 -15.12 0.84
CA THR A 383 1.77 -14.96 1.79
C THR A 383 1.85 -13.49 2.22
N ALA A 384 1.76 -13.24 3.53
CA ALA A 384 2.05 -11.93 4.10
C ALA A 384 3.56 -11.64 3.97
N GLY A 385 3.89 -10.44 3.53
CA GLY A 385 5.27 -10.04 3.28
C GLY A 385 5.89 -10.80 2.11
N HIS A 386 5.07 -11.23 1.14
CA HIS A 386 5.60 -11.87 -0.07
C HIS A 386 6.62 -10.94 -0.74
N GLU A 387 7.69 -11.54 -1.20
CA GLU A 387 8.78 -10.86 -1.86
C GLU A 387 8.30 -10.21 -3.15
N ARG A 388 8.98 -9.13 -3.56
CA ARG A 388 8.77 -8.46 -4.83
C ARG A 388 10.01 -8.58 -5.69
N LEU A 389 9.85 -8.51 -7.01
CA LEU A 389 10.97 -8.50 -7.95
C LEU A 389 11.14 -7.08 -8.50
N LEU A 390 12.30 -6.47 -8.23
CA LEU A 390 12.61 -5.14 -8.74
C LEU A 390 12.90 -5.22 -10.26
N ASP A 391 12.14 -4.49 -11.06
CA ASP A 391 12.29 -4.51 -12.52
C ASP A 391 13.64 -3.92 -12.94
N PRO A 392 14.42 -4.59 -13.81
CA PRO A 392 15.73 -4.09 -14.18
C PRO A 392 15.70 -2.80 -15.00
N LEU A 393 14.68 -2.63 -15.85
CA LEU A 393 14.59 -1.50 -16.77
C LEU A 393 14.02 -0.26 -16.08
N ALA A 394 13.02 -0.45 -15.23
CA ALA A 394 12.28 0.65 -14.61
C ALA A 394 12.56 0.81 -13.10
N GLY A 395 13.11 -0.20 -12.44
CA GLY A 395 13.39 -0.21 -11.01
C GLY A 395 14.79 0.28 -10.67
N TRP A 396 15.83 -0.32 -11.25
CA TRP A 396 17.20 -0.18 -10.76
C TRP A 396 17.74 1.25 -10.81
N SER A 397 17.56 1.95 -11.92
CA SER A 397 18.10 3.30 -12.12
C SER A 397 17.51 4.36 -11.19
N SER A 398 16.36 4.08 -10.58
CA SER A 398 15.66 5.00 -9.68
C SER A 398 15.79 4.59 -8.22
N THR A 399 16.76 3.73 -7.89
CA THR A 399 17.02 3.29 -6.52
C THR A 399 18.49 3.45 -6.10
N ASN A 400 18.73 3.45 -4.79
CA ASN A 400 20.07 3.37 -4.20
C ASN A 400 20.71 1.97 -4.26
N ALA A 401 20.01 0.96 -4.80
CA ALA A 401 20.40 -0.42 -4.67
C ALA A 401 21.42 -0.81 -5.75
N SER A 402 22.67 -0.36 -5.57
CA SER A 402 23.78 -0.61 -6.50
C SER A 402 24.10 -2.11 -6.68
N GLY A 403 23.75 -2.96 -5.70
CA GLY A 403 23.92 -4.41 -5.77
C GLY A 403 23.02 -5.12 -6.79
N PHE A 404 22.01 -4.44 -7.35
CA PHE A 404 21.16 -4.99 -8.41
C PHE A 404 21.74 -4.75 -9.81
N GLY A 405 22.52 -3.68 -9.99
CA GLY A 405 23.00 -3.25 -11.30
C GLY A 405 24.24 -4.02 -11.78
N GLY A 406 24.25 -4.41 -13.05
CA GLY A 406 25.48 -4.75 -13.77
C GLY A 406 25.75 -6.23 -14.06
N ASN A 407 24.83 -7.14 -13.72
CA ASN A 407 24.93 -8.52 -14.18
C ASN A 407 24.09 -8.72 -15.45
N SER A 408 24.75 -8.71 -16.61
CA SER A 408 24.10 -8.92 -17.93
C SER A 408 23.29 -10.22 -18.01
N SER A 409 23.61 -11.23 -17.19
CA SER A 409 22.82 -12.47 -17.11
C SER A 409 21.43 -12.28 -16.49
N SER A 410 21.27 -11.27 -15.63
CA SER A 410 19.98 -10.93 -15.03
C SER A 410 19.05 -10.32 -16.09
N GLU A 411 19.52 -9.30 -16.83
CA GLU A 411 18.76 -8.67 -17.92
C GLU A 411 18.32 -9.69 -18.98
N ALA A 412 19.23 -10.57 -19.40
CA ALA A 412 18.91 -11.64 -20.35
C ALA A 412 17.82 -12.61 -19.82
N SER A 413 17.81 -12.88 -18.52
CA SER A 413 16.77 -13.72 -17.88
C SER A 413 15.42 -13.02 -17.88
N TRP A 414 15.38 -11.71 -17.58
CA TRP A 414 14.16 -10.90 -17.64
C TRP A 414 13.58 -10.81 -19.04
N ASP A 415 14.41 -10.55 -20.05
CA ASP A 415 13.98 -10.48 -21.45
C ASP A 415 13.45 -11.82 -21.95
N LYS A 416 14.13 -12.92 -21.60
CA LYS A 416 13.69 -14.27 -21.93
C LYS A 416 12.32 -14.56 -21.30
N VAL A 417 12.17 -14.35 -19.99
CA VAL A 417 10.89 -14.63 -19.31
C VAL A 417 9.78 -13.72 -19.82
N TRP A 418 10.07 -12.44 -20.13
CA TRP A 418 9.10 -11.54 -20.77
C TRP A 418 8.63 -12.09 -22.11
N ALA A 419 9.55 -12.53 -22.97
CA ALA A 419 9.22 -13.14 -24.26
C ALA A 419 8.43 -14.44 -24.12
N ASP A 420 8.81 -15.30 -23.17
CA ASP A 420 8.12 -16.56 -22.86
C ASP A 420 6.65 -16.29 -22.45
N VAL A 421 6.42 -15.29 -21.59
CA VAL A 421 5.06 -14.90 -21.15
C VAL A 421 4.26 -14.31 -22.30
N VAL A 422 4.85 -13.43 -23.12
CA VAL A 422 4.19 -12.87 -24.32
C VAL A 422 3.76 -14.00 -25.27
N SER A 423 4.66 -14.96 -25.52
CA SER A 423 4.40 -16.11 -26.39
C SER A 423 3.27 -16.99 -25.86
N ALA A 424 3.31 -17.33 -24.57
CA ALA A 424 2.29 -18.14 -23.91
C ALA A 424 0.89 -17.49 -23.97
N ARG A 425 0.81 -16.16 -23.78
CA ARG A 425 -0.44 -15.41 -23.91
C ARG A 425 -0.94 -15.33 -25.36
N ALA A 426 -0.04 -15.18 -26.34
CA ALA A 426 -0.41 -15.10 -27.75
C ALA A 426 -1.02 -16.42 -28.27
N GLY A 427 -0.51 -17.56 -27.81
CA GLY A 427 -1.02 -18.90 -28.18
C GLY A 427 -2.49 -19.13 -27.84
N GLN A 428 -3.12 -18.30 -27.01
CA GLN A 428 -4.50 -18.46 -26.55
C GLN A 428 -5.54 -17.79 -27.44
N GLN A 429 -5.15 -16.79 -28.22
CA GLN A 429 -6.10 -16.06 -29.08
C GLN A 429 -6.70 -16.94 -30.20
N GLY A 430 -6.12 -18.12 -30.48
CA GLY A 430 -6.59 -19.03 -31.53
C GLY A 430 -7.64 -20.07 -31.12
N SER A 431 -7.88 -20.29 -29.82
CA SER A 431 -8.72 -21.41 -29.34
C SER A 431 -10.06 -20.96 -28.76
N LEU A 432 -10.88 -20.28 -29.55
CA LEU A 432 -12.22 -19.80 -29.14
C LEU A 432 -13.27 -20.90 -28.87
N ARG A 433 -12.91 -22.20 -28.96
CA ARG A 433 -13.87 -23.31 -28.97
C ARG A 433 -13.61 -24.45 -27.98
N SER A 434 -12.52 -24.41 -27.20
CA SER A 434 -12.32 -25.41 -26.14
C SER A 434 -12.50 -24.77 -24.78
N SER A 435 -13.45 -25.26 -24.00
CA SER A 435 -13.63 -24.93 -22.57
C SER A 435 -12.44 -25.34 -21.68
N SER A 436 -11.33 -25.76 -22.28
CA SER A 436 -10.11 -26.24 -21.62
C SER A 436 -8.85 -25.47 -22.03
N SER A 437 -8.93 -24.37 -22.80
CA SER A 437 -7.74 -23.60 -23.21
C SER A 437 -7.38 -22.58 -22.12
N SER A 438 -6.82 -23.07 -21.02
CA SER A 438 -6.41 -22.22 -19.91
C SER A 438 -5.30 -21.26 -20.35
N GLY A 439 -5.43 -20.02 -19.88
CA GLY A 439 -4.36 -19.07 -19.61
C GLY A 439 -3.04 -19.74 -19.21
N PRO A 440 -1.88 -19.03 -19.24
CA PRO A 440 -0.85 -19.43 -18.31
C PRO A 440 -1.49 -19.49 -16.92
N ASP A 441 -1.44 -20.65 -16.30
CA ASP A 441 -2.04 -20.88 -14.99
C ASP A 441 -1.08 -20.43 -13.88
N LYS A 442 -1.49 -20.67 -12.63
CA LYS A 442 -0.68 -20.36 -11.45
C LYS A 442 0.71 -21.02 -11.48
N ASP A 443 0.82 -22.22 -12.06
CA ASP A 443 2.06 -22.98 -12.07
C ASP A 443 3.05 -22.38 -13.07
N HIS A 444 2.57 -21.94 -14.23
CA HIS A 444 3.38 -21.18 -15.20
C HIS A 444 3.94 -19.91 -14.57
N PHE A 445 3.10 -19.08 -13.93
CA PHE A 445 3.56 -17.86 -13.28
C PHE A 445 4.52 -18.13 -12.13
N SER A 446 4.29 -19.19 -11.34
CA SER A 446 5.21 -19.58 -10.27
C SER A 446 6.58 -19.98 -10.81
N ALA A 447 6.65 -20.70 -11.93
CA ALA A 447 7.91 -21.09 -12.57
C ALA A 447 8.68 -19.89 -13.14
N TRP A 448 7.98 -18.96 -13.79
CA TRP A 448 8.59 -17.72 -14.27
C TRP A 448 9.08 -16.83 -13.13
N TRP A 449 8.28 -16.69 -12.08
CA TRP A 449 8.66 -15.95 -10.88
C TRP A 449 9.92 -16.54 -10.23
N ALA A 450 9.97 -17.86 -10.05
CA ALA A 450 11.14 -18.55 -9.50
C ALA A 450 12.39 -18.35 -10.36
N THR A 451 12.24 -18.35 -11.69
CA THR A 451 13.35 -18.06 -12.63
C THR A 451 13.91 -16.66 -12.41
N LEU A 452 13.04 -15.64 -12.33
CA LEU A 452 13.45 -14.25 -12.15
C LEU A 452 14.02 -13.99 -10.75
N SER A 453 13.41 -14.56 -9.72
CA SER A 453 13.91 -14.51 -8.33
C SER A 453 15.27 -15.19 -8.17
N GLY A 454 15.64 -16.13 -9.05
CA GLY A 454 16.98 -16.71 -9.11
C GLY A 454 18.01 -15.85 -9.82
N SER A 455 17.58 -14.90 -10.65
CA SER A 455 18.45 -14.01 -11.43
C SER A 455 18.79 -12.67 -10.75
N GLY A 456 18.18 -12.38 -9.60
CA GLY A 456 18.43 -11.19 -8.80
C GLY A 456 17.82 -11.32 -7.41
N PRO A 457 18.32 -10.59 -6.40
CA PRO A 457 17.82 -10.75 -5.04
C PRO A 457 16.38 -10.22 -4.93
N PRO A 458 15.47 -10.97 -4.30
CA PRO A 458 14.10 -10.50 -4.09
C PRO A 458 14.07 -9.35 -3.06
N VAL A 459 13.12 -8.44 -3.23
CA VAL A 459 12.90 -7.30 -2.34
C VAL A 459 11.78 -7.64 -1.35
N GLN A 460 12.12 -7.73 -0.08
CA GLN A 460 11.19 -7.95 1.02
C GLN A 460 10.54 -6.63 1.45
N PRO A 461 9.21 -6.54 1.62
CA PRO A 461 8.57 -5.36 2.19
C PRO A 461 9.14 -5.04 3.59
N LEU A 462 9.26 -3.75 3.91
CA LEU A 462 9.90 -3.29 5.16
C LEU A 462 9.23 -3.87 6.41
N GLY A 463 10.06 -4.39 7.32
CA GLY A 463 9.75 -4.60 8.72
C GLY A 463 10.13 -3.40 9.59
N GLY A 464 9.61 -3.36 10.81
CA GLY A 464 9.93 -2.31 11.77
C GLY A 464 11.43 -2.31 12.12
N GLY A 465 12.11 -1.20 11.86
CA GLY A 465 13.54 -1.03 12.14
C GLY A 465 14.48 -1.56 11.07
N ASP A 466 13.96 -2.09 9.95
CA ASP A 466 14.78 -2.59 8.84
C ASP A 466 15.65 -1.48 8.20
N CYS A 467 15.11 -0.25 8.14
CA CYS A 467 15.77 0.90 7.54
C CYS A 467 15.74 2.11 8.49
N ALA A 468 16.76 2.97 8.39
CA ALA A 468 16.84 4.20 9.17
C ALA A 468 15.69 5.18 8.86
N SER A 469 15.16 5.13 7.63
CA SER A 469 13.95 5.85 7.22
C SER A 469 13.10 4.94 6.33
N SER A 470 11.79 4.98 6.50
CA SER A 470 10.80 4.29 5.65
C SER A 470 10.21 5.20 4.57
N ASP A 471 10.66 6.45 4.49
CA ASP A 471 10.03 7.45 3.65
C ASP A 471 10.17 7.13 2.16
N LEU A 472 11.41 7.05 1.68
CA LEU A 472 11.74 6.64 0.31
C LEU A 472 12.05 5.15 0.19
N CYS A 473 12.30 4.47 1.32
CA CYS A 473 12.58 3.05 1.34
C CYS A 473 11.29 2.24 1.25
N PHE A 474 11.29 1.21 0.41
CA PHE A 474 10.11 0.37 0.15
C PHE A 474 10.39 -1.13 0.31
N GLY A 475 11.63 -1.49 0.63
CA GLY A 475 11.96 -2.85 1.00
C GLY A 475 13.41 -3.03 1.41
N THR A 476 13.75 -4.27 1.70
CA THR A 476 15.12 -4.71 1.94
C THR A 476 15.45 -5.91 1.07
N PHE A 477 16.73 -6.17 0.86
CA PHE A 477 17.20 -7.41 0.23
C PHE A 477 18.39 -7.98 0.99
N ASP A 478 18.61 -9.28 0.86
CA ASP A 478 19.77 -9.96 1.39
C ASP A 478 20.92 -9.87 0.38
N SER A 479 21.98 -9.12 0.73
CA SER A 479 23.18 -9.00 -0.10
C SER A 479 24.19 -10.14 0.12
N GLY A 480 23.84 -11.15 0.92
CA GLY A 480 24.75 -12.18 1.41
C GLY A 480 25.66 -11.69 2.55
N SER A 481 25.59 -10.40 2.89
CA SER A 481 26.18 -9.87 4.11
C SER A 481 25.30 -10.22 5.32
N ARG A 482 25.84 -10.18 6.53
CA ARG A 482 25.04 -10.45 7.76
C ARG A 482 23.93 -9.42 8.00
N SER A 483 23.83 -8.38 7.17
CA SER A 483 22.86 -7.29 7.27
C SER A 483 22.03 -7.18 6.01
N LYS A 484 20.72 -6.96 6.18
CA LYS A 484 19.84 -6.57 5.07
C LYS A 484 20.20 -5.18 4.58
N GLU A 485 20.14 -4.96 3.27
CA GLU A 485 20.34 -3.65 2.66
C GLU A 485 18.99 -3.02 2.29
N CYS A 486 18.86 -1.71 2.49
CA CYS A 486 17.64 -0.96 2.20
C CYS A 486 17.55 -0.58 0.72
N VAL A 487 16.39 -0.86 0.12
CA VAL A 487 16.04 -0.43 -1.24
C VAL A 487 15.15 0.80 -1.13
N CYS A 488 15.68 1.93 -1.60
CA CYS A 488 15.06 3.24 -1.49
C CYS A 488 15.04 3.97 -2.82
N ARG A 489 13.94 4.67 -3.11
CA ARG A 489 13.80 5.55 -4.27
C ARG A 489 14.81 6.69 -4.18
N THR A 490 15.49 6.95 -5.29
CA THR A 490 16.25 8.18 -5.50
C THR A 490 15.33 9.18 -6.17
N LEU A 491 15.11 10.32 -5.53
CA LEU A 491 14.33 11.40 -6.15
C LEU A 491 15.17 12.06 -7.27
N PRO A 492 14.52 12.49 -8.38
CA PRO A 492 15.20 13.33 -9.36
C PRO A 492 15.83 14.55 -8.67
N PRO A 493 16.99 15.03 -9.13
CA PRO A 493 17.45 16.33 -8.71
C PRO A 493 16.34 17.35 -9.02
N PRO A 494 16.13 18.35 -8.16
CA PRO A 494 15.20 19.42 -8.46
C PRO A 494 15.55 20.01 -9.82
N GLU A 495 14.54 20.18 -10.69
CA GLU A 495 14.78 20.82 -11.97
C GLU A 495 15.43 22.18 -11.69
N PRO A 496 16.62 22.46 -12.25
CA PRO A 496 17.30 23.72 -12.00
C PRO A 496 16.34 24.81 -12.44
N ASN A 497 15.81 25.59 -11.48
CA ASN A 497 14.79 26.63 -11.67
C ASN A 497 14.95 27.18 -13.08
N SER A 498 14.11 26.71 -14.01
CA SER A 498 14.19 27.10 -15.41
C SER A 498 13.83 28.56 -15.38
N GLY A 499 14.86 29.41 -15.32
CA GLY A 499 14.75 30.76 -14.78
C GLY A 499 13.49 31.39 -15.30
N ILE A 500 12.53 31.64 -14.40
CA ILE A 500 11.42 32.51 -14.72
C ILE A 500 12.12 33.81 -15.08
N VAL A 501 12.25 34.05 -16.39
CA VAL A 501 12.69 35.34 -16.89
C VAL A 501 11.56 36.26 -16.45
N GLU A 502 11.75 36.89 -15.29
CA GLU A 502 10.90 37.98 -14.84
C GLU A 502 10.99 39.05 -15.93
N PHE A 503 10.02 39.03 -16.84
CA PHE A 503 9.75 40.17 -17.69
C PHE A 503 9.28 41.27 -16.76
N SER A 504 10.21 42.13 -16.38
CA SER A 504 9.92 43.41 -15.76
C SER A 504 9.20 44.25 -16.81
N VAL A 505 7.93 44.57 -16.55
CA VAL A 505 7.11 45.49 -17.36
C VAL A 505 7.37 46.92 -16.91
#